data_AF-A0A840ESY5-F1
#
_entry.id   AF-A0A840ESY5-F1
#
_cell.length_a   1.000
_cell.length_b   1.000
_cell.length_c   1.000
_cell.angle_alpha   90.00
_cell.angle_beta   90.00
_cell.angle_gamma   90.00
#
_symmetry.space_group_name_H-M   'P 1'
#
loop_
_entity.id
_entity.type
_entity.pdbx_description
1 polymer ?
#
loop_
_entity_poly.entity_id
_entity_poly.type
_entity_poly.pdbx_seq_one_letter_code
_entity_poly.pdbx_strand_id
1 'polypeptide(L)'
;MDTKLTLKLNQDVIEKAKAYAANRKMSLSRIVEVYLQSLTSEKETAEFEISPFVKSISTGIEIPTDLDYKKEYADYLMEKYK
;
A
#
# COMPACT_ATOMS: atom_id res chain seq x y z
N MET A 1 -5.18 -3.77 24.82
CA MET A 1 -5.12 -2.95 26.04
C MET A 1 -4.76 -1.54 25.62
N ASP A 2 -5.56 -0.55 26.01
CA ASP A 2 -5.33 0.83 25.61
C ASP A 2 -4.46 1.55 26.64
N THR A 3 -3.41 2.23 26.17
CA THR A 3 -2.49 2.98 27.03
C THR A 3 -2.30 4.40 26.48
N LYS A 4 -2.04 5.35 27.38
CA LYS A 4 -1.82 6.75 27.00
C LYS A 4 -0.35 6.98 26.68
N LEU A 5 -0.07 7.50 25.49
CA LEU A 5 1.25 7.94 25.06
C LEU A 5 1.32 9.47 25.09
N THR A 6 2.24 10.03 25.89
CA THR A 6 2.47 11.47 25.99
C THR A 6 3.79 11.82 25.32
N LEU A 7 3.75 12.69 24.31
CA LEU A 7 4.93 13.10 23.52
C LEU A 7 5.21 14.59 23.71
N LYS A 8 6.49 14.96 23.85
CA LYS A 8 6.93 16.36 23.82
C LYS A 8 7.29 16.72 22.39
N LEU A 9 6.57 17.69 21.82
CA LEU A 9 6.71 18.13 20.44
C LEU A 9 6.78 19.66 20.41
N ASN A 10 7.27 20.22 19.31
CA ASN A 10 7.23 21.66 19.09
C ASN A 10 5.75 22.11 18.95
N GLN A 11 5.38 23.19 19.63
CA GLN A 11 4.04 23.76 19.61
C GLN A 11 3.56 24.10 18.19
N ASP A 12 4.43 24.65 17.33
CA ASP A 12 4.07 25.01 15.96
C ASP A 12 3.69 23.77 15.12
N VAL A 13 4.34 22.64 15.41
CA VAL A 13 4.05 21.37 14.75
C VAL A 13 2.70 20.82 15.22
N ILE A 14 2.39 20.94 16.52
CA ILE A 14 1.11 20.52 17.08
C ILE A 14 -0.04 21.30 16.42
N GLU A 15 0.08 22.62 16.27
CA GLU A 15 -0.98 23.44 15.68
C GLU A 15 -1.21 23.11 14.20
N LYS A 16 -0.13 22.96 13.42
CA LYS A 16 -0.24 22.52 12.02
C LYS A 16 -0.88 21.14 11.89
N ALA A 17 -0.51 20.22 12.77
CA ALA A 17 -1.05 18.85 12.76
C ALA A 17 -2.53 18.81 13.16
N LYS A 18 -2.97 19.64 14.12
CA LYS A 18 -4.39 19.81 14.47
C LYS A 18 -5.20 20.35 13.30
N ALA A 19 -4.70 21.38 12.62
CA ALA A 19 -5.36 21.95 11.45
C ALA A 19 -5.53 20.92 10.33
N TYR A 20 -4.48 20.14 10.06
CA TYR A 20 -4.52 19.03 9.11
C TYR A 20 -5.56 17.97 9.50
N ALA A 21 -5.56 17.54 10.76
CA ALA A 21 -6.48 16.54 11.27
C ALA A 21 -7.95 17.01 11.16
N ALA A 22 -8.21 18.26 11.54
CA ALA A 22 -9.54 18.88 11.42
C ALA A 22 -10.02 18.95 9.97
N ASN A 23 -9.16 19.36 9.04
CA ASN A 23 -9.49 19.41 7.61
C ASN A 23 -9.87 18.02 7.06
N ARG A 24 -9.21 16.97 7.55
CA ARG A 24 -9.49 15.57 7.18
C ARG A 24 -10.61 14.92 8.00
N LYS A 25 -11.26 15.65 8.91
CA LYS A 25 -12.27 15.14 9.86
C LYS A 25 -11.77 13.92 10.67
N MET A 26 -10.50 13.95 11.05
CA MET A 26 -9.83 12.90 11.83
C MET A 26 -9.25 13.48 13.13
N SER A 27 -9.09 12.63 14.14
CA SER A 27 -8.36 13.03 15.35
C SER A 27 -6.85 12.89 15.15
N LEU A 28 -6.08 13.73 15.86
CA LEU A 28 -4.63 13.65 15.83
C LEU A 28 -4.11 12.31 16.40
N SER A 29 -4.76 11.80 17.45
CA SER A 29 -4.45 10.49 18.02
C SER A 29 -4.63 9.35 17.01
N ARG A 30 -5.69 9.39 16.19
CA ARG A 30 -5.94 8.41 15.13
C ARG A 30 -4.84 8.43 14.08
N ILE A 31 -4.37 9.61 13.69
CA ILE A 31 -3.29 9.76 12.71
C ILE A 31 -2.00 9.13 13.24
N VAL A 32 -1.64 9.45 14.49
CA VAL A 32 -0.42 8.93 15.12
C VAL A 32 -0.51 7.42 15.33
N GLU A 33 -1.66 6.91 15.78
CA GLU A 33 -1.91 5.48 15.95
C GLU A 33 -1.73 4.71 14.63
N VAL A 34 -2.37 5.17 13.55
CA VAL A 34 -2.25 4.53 12.23
C VAL A 34 -0.81 4.59 11.72
N TYR A 35 -0.10 5.69 11.93
CA TYR A 35 1.29 5.81 11.52
C TYR A 35 2.20 4.85 12.29
N LEU A 36 2.05 4.79 13.62
CA LEU A 36 2.81 3.85 14.45
C LEU A 36 2.49 2.41 14.08
N GLN A 37 1.22 2.08 13.86
CA GLN A 37 0.81 0.77 13.33
C GLN A 37 1.52 0.48 12.00
N SER A 38 1.55 1.41 11.04
CA SER A 38 2.26 1.21 9.78
C SER A 38 3.77 0.95 9.94
N LEU A 39 4.41 1.42 11.02
CA LEU A 39 5.82 1.21 11.29
C LEU A 39 6.09 -0.09 12.06
N THR A 40 5.16 -0.50 12.93
CA THR A 40 5.32 -1.65 13.84
C THR A 40 4.54 -2.88 13.38
N SER A 41 3.64 -2.75 12.42
CA SER A 41 3.16 -3.87 11.63
C SER A 41 4.42 -4.46 11.03
N GLU A 42 4.91 -5.53 11.65
CA GLU A 42 5.95 -6.34 11.09
C GLU A 42 5.58 -6.52 9.62
N LYS A 43 6.57 -6.37 8.74
CA LYS A 43 6.52 -7.10 7.49
C LYS A 43 6.56 -8.58 7.91
N GLU A 44 5.46 -9.09 8.45
CA GLU A 44 5.16 -10.47 8.27
C GLU A 44 5.37 -10.64 6.78
N THR A 45 6.32 -11.49 6.45
CA THR A 45 6.38 -12.17 5.17
C THR A 45 5.13 -13.04 5.00
N ALA A 46 3.97 -12.54 5.43
CA ALA A 46 2.68 -12.90 4.90
C ALA A 46 2.81 -12.54 3.43
N GLU A 47 3.10 -13.57 2.64
CA GLU A 47 2.76 -13.63 1.23
C GLU A 47 1.54 -12.74 1.03
N PHE A 48 1.72 -11.67 0.26
CA PHE A 48 0.67 -10.70 -0.02
C PHE A 48 -0.62 -11.48 -0.31
N GLU A 49 -1.58 -11.52 0.63
CA GLU A 49 -2.76 -12.34 0.46
C GLU A 49 -3.59 -11.70 -0.65
N ILE A 50 -3.36 -12.16 -1.88
CA ILE A 50 -4.13 -11.74 -3.04
C ILE A 50 -5.56 -12.14 -2.72
N SER A 51 -6.45 -11.14 -2.64
CA SER A 51 -7.87 -11.34 -2.38
C SER A 51 -8.43 -12.48 -3.23
N PRO A 52 -9.29 -13.37 -2.69
CA PRO A 52 -9.90 -14.46 -3.45
C PRO A 52 -10.54 -14.00 -4.77
N PHE A 53 -11.08 -12.78 -4.79
CA PHE A 53 -11.60 -12.15 -6.00
C PHE A 53 -10.49 -11.85 -7.02
N VAL A 54 -9.37 -11.28 -6.60
CA VAL A 54 -8.22 -11.00 -7.48
C VAL A 54 -7.57 -12.31 -7.96
N LYS A 55 -7.50 -13.34 -7.11
CA LYS A 55 -7.10 -14.70 -7.52
C LYS A 55 -8.06 -15.28 -8.57
N SER A 56 -9.36 -15.02 -8.46
CA SER A 56 -10.33 -15.48 -9.48
C SER A 56 -10.23 -14.73 -10.82
N ILE A 57 -9.68 -13.51 -10.83
CA ILE A 57 -9.41 -12.73 -12.05
C ILE A 57 -8.14 -13.20 -12.74
N SER A 58 -7.20 -13.80 -11.99
CA SER A 58 -6.05 -14.49 -12.56
C SER A 58 -6.54 -15.62 -13.46
N THR A 59 -6.75 -15.31 -14.74
CA THR A 59 -6.98 -16.27 -15.80
C THR A 59 -5.89 -17.33 -15.69
N GLY A 60 -6.25 -18.61 -15.67
CA GLY A 60 -5.36 -19.77 -15.44
C GLY A 60 -4.32 -20.02 -16.53
N ILE A 61 -3.69 -18.95 -17.02
CA ILE A 61 -2.58 -18.92 -17.94
C ILE A 61 -1.35 -18.80 -17.07
N GLU A 62 -0.67 -19.92 -16.84
CA GLU A 62 0.65 -19.91 -16.23
C GLU A 62 1.62 -19.19 -17.17
N ILE A 63 2.18 -18.08 -16.71
CA ILE A 63 3.21 -17.36 -17.45
C ILE A 63 4.50 -18.19 -17.35
N PRO A 64 5.12 -18.57 -18.48
CA PRO A 64 6.39 -19.27 -18.47
C PRO A 64 7.44 -18.46 -17.70
N THR A 65 8.22 -19.11 -16.84
CA THR A 65 9.25 -18.43 -16.04
C THR A 65 10.39 -17.85 -16.88
N ASP A 66 10.50 -18.30 -18.13
CA ASP A 66 11.46 -17.88 -19.15
C ASP A 66 10.87 -16.96 -20.22
N LEU A 67 9.65 -16.43 -20.01
CA LEU A 67 8.99 -15.56 -20.99
C LEU A 67 9.77 -14.24 -21.19
N ASP A 68 10.36 -14.06 -22.38
CA ASP A 68 10.87 -12.77 -22.83
C ASP A 68 9.73 -11.89 -23.34
N TYR A 69 9.05 -11.23 -22.40
CA TYR A 69 7.89 -10.37 -22.69
C TYR A 69 8.17 -9.28 -23.74
N LYS A 70 9.42 -8.84 -23.88
CA LYS A 70 9.77 -7.78 -24.85
C LYS A 70 9.72 -8.31 -26.28
N LYS A 71 10.22 -9.53 -26.47
CA LYS A 71 10.24 -10.19 -27.77
C LYS A 71 8.84 -10.53 -28.24
N GLU A 72 8.06 -11.19 -27.38
CA GLU A 72 6.66 -11.55 -27.66
C GLU A 72 5.80 -10.31 -27.99
N TYR A 73 6.01 -9.21 -27.27
CA TYR A 73 5.32 -7.95 -27.53
C TYR A 73 5.71 -7.35 -28.89
N ALA A 74 7.00 -7.38 -29.24
CA ALA A 74 7.47 -6.89 -30.53
C ALA A 74 6.92 -7.74 -31.69
N ASP A 75 6.93 -9.06 -31.55
CA ASP A 75 6.39 -9.99 -32.55
C ASP A 75 4.89 -9.80 -32.74
N TYR A 76 4.12 -9.64 -31.65
CA TYR A 76 2.70 -9.30 -31.72
C TYR A 76 2.43 -7.98 -32.44
N LEU A 77 3.20 -6.93 -32.16
CA LEU A 77 3.04 -5.64 -32.85
C LEU A 77 3.36 -5.75 -34.34
N MET A 78 4.41 -6.49 -34.70
CA MET A 78 4.75 -6.75 -36.10
C MET A 78 3.65 -7.49 -36.84
N GLU A 79 3.01 -8.47 -36.21
CA GLU A 79 1.89 -9.21 -36.80
C GLU A 79 0.61 -8.37 -36.88
N LYS A 80 0.31 -7.58 -35.85
CA LYS A 80 -0.87 -6.71 -35.79
C LYS A 80 -0.89 -5.62 -36.86
N TYR A 81 0.29 -5.07 -37.18
CA TYR A 81 0.44 -3.98 -38.15
C TYR A 81 0.96 -4.46 -39.52
N LYS A 82 0.86 -5.76 -39.80
CA LYS A 82 1.07 -6.36 -41.12
C LYS A 82 -0.18 -6.21 -41.99
#